data_AF-B0JMF7-F1
#
_entry.id   AF-B0JMF7-F1
#
_cell.length_a   1.000
_cell.length_b   1.000
_cell.length_c   1.000
_cell.angle_alpha   90.00
_cell.angle_beta   90.00
_cell.angle_gamma   90.00
#
_symmetry.space_group_name_H-M   'P 1'
#
loop_
_entity.id
_entity.type
_entity.pdbx_description
1 polymer ?
#
loop_
_entity_poly.entity_id
_entity_poly.type
_entity_poly.pdbx_seq_one_letter_code
_entity_poly.pdbx_strand_id
1 'polypeptide(L)' 'MREEEICSIASGAVESTVKQIDRRLKISGAQWNEENIPQVLKHRCAYLNNSL' A
#
# COMPACT_ATOMS: atom_id res chain seq x y z
N MET A 1 -2.67 30.57 -3.13
CA MET A 1 -3.51 29.65 -2.34
C MET A 1 -2.71 28.38 -2.12
N ARG A 2 -2.40 28.05 -0.87
CA ARG A 2 -1.66 26.86 -0.47
C ARG A 2 -2.59 26.06 0.44
N GLU A 3 -3.27 25.04 -0.07
CA GLU A 3 -4.14 24.17 0.76
C GLU A 3 -4.53 22.82 0.12
N GLU A 4 -3.83 22.34 -0.91
CA GLU A 4 -4.14 21.04 -1.55
C GLU A 4 -3.03 19.97 -1.43
N GLU A 5 -1.87 20.29 -0.83
CA GLU A 5 -0.75 19.32 -0.70
C GLU A 5 -0.89 18.35 0.48
N ILE A 6 -1.92 18.50 1.31
CA ILE A 6 -2.30 17.54 2.37
C ILE A 6 -3.67 16.92 2.03
N CYS A 7 -4.09 17.00 0.77
CA CYS A 7 -5.30 16.31 0.34
C CYS A 7 -5.02 14.81 0.42
N SER A 8 -5.75 14.09 1.28
CA SER A 8 -5.99 12.62 1.18
C SER A 8 -5.30 11.66 2.15
N ILE A 9 -4.70 12.07 3.28
CA ILE A 9 -4.26 11.08 4.32
C ILE A 9 -5.45 10.25 4.86
N ALA A 10 -6.69 10.73 4.66
CA ALA A 10 -7.94 10.01 4.92
C ALA A 10 -8.86 9.92 3.67
N SER A 11 -8.30 9.88 2.46
CA SER A 11 -9.12 9.62 1.27
C SER A 11 -9.47 8.15 1.19
N GLY A 12 -10.74 7.84 0.93
CA GLY A 12 -11.21 6.46 0.75
C GLY A 12 -10.44 5.70 -0.33
N ALA A 13 -9.80 6.39 -1.28
CA ALA A 13 -8.93 5.79 -2.28
C ALA A 13 -7.63 5.20 -1.67
N VAL A 14 -7.00 5.92 -0.73
CA VAL A 14 -5.79 5.47 -0.04
C VAL A 14 -6.12 4.30 0.88
N GLU A 15 -7.19 4.40 1.67
CA GLU A 15 -7.63 3.33 2.56
C GLU A 15 -7.97 2.05 1.78
N SER A 16 -8.70 2.20 0.68
CA SER A 16 -9.05 1.07 -0.20
C SER A 16 -7.82 0.40 -0.80
N THR A 17 -6.81 1.19 -1.18
CA THR A 17 -5.54 0.67 -1.70
C THR A 17 -4.79 -0.13 -0.63
N VAL A 18 -4.66 0.40 0.59
CA VAL A 18 -4.01 -0.29 1.70
C VAL A 18 -4.75 -1.60 2.04
N LYS A 19 -6.09 -1.59 2.10
CA LYS A 19 -6.91 -2.80 2.31
C LYS A 19 -6.71 -3.85 1.23
N GLN A 20 -6.57 -3.43 -0.03
CA GLN A 20 -6.30 -4.36 -1.14
C GLN A 20 -4.90 -4.97 -1.05
N ILE A 21 -3.89 -4.19 -0.66
CA ILE A 21 -2.53 -4.66 -0.45
C ILE A 21 -2.50 -5.67 0.71
N ASP A 22 -3.08 -5.31 1.86
CA ASP A 22 -3.14 -6.18 3.04
C ASP A 22 -3.86 -7.50 2.73
N ARG A 23 -5.07 -7.45 2.14
CA ARG A 23 -5.84 -8.66 1.80
C ARG A 23 -5.11 -9.60 0.84
N ARG A 24 -4.29 -9.07 -0.06
CA ARG A 24 -3.56 -9.86 -1.07
C ARG A 24 -2.26 -10.45 -0.55
N LEU A 25 -1.67 -9.84 0.49
CA LEU A 25 -0.41 -10.28 1.09
C LEU A 25 -0.63 -11.06 2.39
N LYS A 26 -1.84 -11.01 2.97
CA LYS A 26 -2.21 -11.77 4.16
C LYS A 26 -2.25 -13.28 3.85
N ILE A 27 -1.27 -13.99 4.37
CA ILE A 27 -1.28 -15.45 4.45
C ILE A 27 -1.73 -15.81 5.88
N SER A 28 -2.77 -16.64 5.99
CA SER A 28 -3.29 -17.07 7.29
C SER A 28 -2.20 -17.80 8.08
N GLY A 29 -2.00 -17.41 9.35
CA GLY A 29 -0.96 -17.99 10.22
C GLY A 29 0.45 -17.48 9.97
N ALA A 30 0.69 -16.62 8.97
CA ALA A 30 1.99 -16.01 8.73
C ALA A 30 2.11 -14.60 9.33
N GLN A 31 3.31 -14.24 9.75
CA GLN A 31 3.69 -12.90 10.18
C GLN A 31 4.68 -12.29 9.17
N TRP A 32 4.66 -10.96 9.08
CA TRP A 32 5.62 -10.21 8.28
C TRP A 32 7.03 -10.35 8.85
N ASN A 33 8.02 -10.57 7.99
CA ASN A 33 9.41 -10.28 8.31
C ASN A 33 9.68 -8.81 7.95
N GLU A 34 10.02 -7.99 8.94
CA GLU A 34 10.24 -6.54 8.80
C GLU A 34 11.26 -6.19 7.72
N GLU A 35 12.30 -7.02 7.55
CA GLU A 35 13.34 -6.83 6.55
C GLU A 35 12.80 -6.91 5.11
N ASN A 36 11.77 -7.72 4.90
CA ASN A 36 11.18 -7.97 3.59
C ASN A 36 10.02 -7.02 3.26
N ILE A 37 9.49 -6.29 4.25
CA ILE A 37 8.35 -5.39 4.08
C ILE A 37 8.60 -4.37 2.95
N PRO A 38 9.72 -3.63 2.91
CA PRO A 38 9.93 -2.60 1.90
C PRO A 38 9.96 -3.16 0.48
N GLN A 39 10.59 -4.32 0.29
CA GLN A 39 10.68 -4.97 -1.01
C GLN A 39 9.30 -5.42 -1.50
N VAL A 40 8.55 -6.12 -0.65
CA VAL A 40 7.23 -6.64 -1.00
C VAL A 40 6.26 -5.51 -1.33
N LEU A 41 6.25 -4.44 -0.53
CA LEU A 41 5.43 -3.26 -0.79
C LEU A 41 5.84 -2.57 -2.09
N LYS A 42 7.14 -2.42 -2.37
CA LYS A 42 7.62 -1.80 -3.62
C LYS A 42 7.14 -2.56 -4.86
N HIS A 43 7.27 -3.88 -4.88
CA HIS A 43 6.77 -4.69 -6.00
C HIS A 43 5.25 -4.57 -6.15
N ARG A 44 4.52 -4.56 -5.03
CA ARG A 44 3.05 -4.44 -5.07
C ARG A 44 2.60 -3.07 -5.56
N CYS A 45 3.26 -2.00 -5.11
CA CYS A 45 3.03 -0.65 -5.59
C CYS A 45 3.34 -0.54 -7.09
N ALA A 46 4.46 -1.08 -7.56
CA ALA A 46 4.80 -1.05 -8.98
C ALA A 46 3.73 -1.77 -9.84
N TYR A 47 3.25 -2.92 -9.38
CA TYR A 47 2.17 -3.65 -10.05
C TYR A 47 0.86 -2.85 -10.10
N LEU A 48 0.44 -2.25 -8.99
CA LEU A 48 -0.80 -1.47 -8.92
C LEU A 48 -0.73 -0.15 -9.70
N ASN A 49 0.47 0.42 -9.85
CA ASN A 49 0.70 1.64 -10.60
C ASN A 49 1.08 1.37 -12.08
N ASN A 50 1.00 0.12 -12.55
CA ASN A 50 1.40 -0.27 -13.91
C ASN A 50 2.83 0.17 -14.30
N SER A 51 3.73 0.30 -13.31
CA SER A 51 5.07 0.87 -13.48
C SER A 51 6.16 -0.21 -13.41
N LEU A 52 5.92 -1.36 -14.07
CA LEU A 52 6.78 -2.54 -14.00
C LEU A 52 8.16 -2.31 -14.63
#